data_AF-A0A523WIF0-F1
#
_entry.id   AF-A0A523WIF0-F1
#
_cell.length_a   1.000
_cell.length_b   1.000
_cell.length_c   1.000
_cell.angle_alpha   90.00
_cell.angle_beta   90.00
_cell.angle_gamma   90.00
#
_symmetry.space_group_name_H-M   'P 1'
#
loop_
_entity.id
_entity.type
_entity.pdbx_description
1 polymer ?
#
loop_
_entity_poly.entity_id
_entity_poly.type
_entity_poly.pdbx_seq_one_letter_code
_entity_poly.pdbx_strand_id
1 'polypeptide(L)'
;DWIGILFIMVPIITPIFEALGFDPIWAAVIVCVNLQTSFMTPPFAMGIYICRGAADPSLGIVVMDIIRGIIPYVFIVLVVIGLLCVFPQIITWLPGLMIK
;
A
#
# COMPACT_ATOMS: atom_id res chain seq x y z
N ASP A 1 -2.34 -1.60 -13.74
CA ASP A 1 -1.20 -2.44 -13.29
C ASP A 1 -0.29 -1.58 -12.42
N TRP A 2 0.25 -2.14 -11.33
CA TRP A 2 1.06 -1.40 -10.34
C TRP A 2 2.40 -0.94 -10.92
N ILE A 3 2.95 -1.71 -11.86
CA ILE A 3 4.21 -1.40 -12.55
C ILE A 3 4.12 -0.07 -13.32
N GLY A 4 3.01 0.16 -14.04
CA GLY A 4 2.80 1.42 -14.77
C GLY A 4 2.70 2.63 -13.84
N ILE A 5 2.04 2.47 -12.69
CA ILE A 5 1.96 3.53 -11.67
C ILE A 5 3.36 3.84 -11.14
N LEU A 6 4.16 2.83 -10.84
CA LEU A 6 5.54 3.00 -10.37
C LEU A 6 6.42 3.74 -11.39
N PHE A 7 6.40 3.34 -12.66
CA PHE A 7 7.22 3.99 -13.69
C PHE A 7 6.82 5.43 -13.99
N ILE A 8 5.56 5.80 -13.76
CA ILE A 8 5.11 7.18 -13.94
C ILE A 8 5.33 7.99 -12.66
N MET A 9 4.85 7.50 -11.53
CA MET A 9 4.80 8.26 -10.27
C MET A 9 6.17 8.37 -9.60
N VAL A 10 7.01 7.33 -9.61
CA VAL A 10 8.30 7.40 -8.91
C VAL A 10 9.22 8.46 -9.51
N PRO A 11 9.47 8.52 -10.84
CA PRO A 11 10.32 9.57 -11.40
C PRO A 11 9.78 10.99 -11.20
N ILE A 12 8.46 11.15 -11.09
CA ILE A 12 7.82 12.44 -10.83
C ILE A 12 8.01 12.85 -9.37
N ILE A 13 7.85 11.92 -8.42
CA ILE A 13 7.82 12.24 -6.99
C ILE A 13 9.23 12.24 -6.38
N THR A 14 10.17 11.42 -6.86
CA THR A 14 11.57 11.38 -6.38
C THR A 14 12.22 12.77 -6.29
N PRO A 15 12.25 13.62 -7.34
CA PRO A 15 12.89 14.94 -7.25
C PRO A 15 12.17 15.87 -6.26
N ILE A 16 10.87 15.66 -6.05
CA ILE A 16 10.08 16.44 -5.07
C ILE A 16 10.50 16.05 -3.65
N PHE A 17 10.64 14.76 -3.36
CA PHE A 17 11.09 14.29 -2.05
C PHE A 17 12.52 14.70 -1.74
N GLU A 18 13.42 14.63 -2.72
CA GLU A 18 14.80 15.11 -2.57
C GLU A 18 14.85 16.62 -2.31
N ALA A 19 14.07 17.42 -3.03
CA ALA A 19 13.98 18.87 -2.82
C ALA A 19 13.44 19.24 -1.44
N LEU A 20 12.59 18.39 -0.85
CA LEU A 20 12.04 18.54 0.49
C LEU A 20 12.94 17.93 1.59
N GLY A 21 14.06 17.30 1.21
CA GLY A 21 15.00 16.68 2.15
C GLY A 21 14.49 15.37 2.79
N PHE A 22 13.50 14.71 2.18
CA PHE A 22 13.04 13.40 2.63
C PHE A 22 14.00 12.28 2.23
N ASP A 23 14.09 11.27 3.08
CA ASP A 23 14.86 10.06 2.80
C ASP A 23 14.23 9.27 1.62
N PRO A 24 15.00 8.92 0.58
CA PRO A 24 14.48 8.19 -0.58
C PRO A 24 13.92 6.80 -0.25
N ILE A 25 14.48 6.11 0.76
CA ILE A 25 14.01 4.80 1.21
C ILE A 25 12.67 4.96 1.92
N TRP A 26 12.54 5.98 2.78
CA TRP A 26 11.25 6.31 3.41
C TRP A 26 10.17 6.56 2.36
N ALA A 27 10.47 7.41 1.38
CA ALA A 27 9.57 7.74 0.28
C ALA A 27 9.14 6.50 -0.52
N ALA A 28 10.10 5.65 -0.89
CA ALA A 28 9.85 4.41 -1.64
C ALA A 28 8.92 3.46 -0.86
N VAL A 29 9.17 3.28 0.44
CA VAL A 29 8.35 2.39 1.29
C VAL A 29 6.93 2.92 1.44
N ILE A 30 6.73 4.22 1.65
CA ILE A 30 5.39 4.82 1.73
C ILE A 30 4.62 4.59 0.43
N VAL A 31 5.26 4.81 -0.73
CA VAL A 31 4.64 4.56 -2.05
C VAL A 31 4.27 3.08 -2.19
N CYS A 32 5.16 2.15 -1.82
CA CYS A 32 4.90 0.71 -1.90
C CYS A 32 3.71 0.28 -1.02
N VAL A 33 3.65 0.72 0.24
CA VAL A 33 2.56 0.37 1.18
C VAL A 33 1.23 0.98 0.71
N ASN A 34 1.24 2.23 0.25
CA ASN A 34 0.05 2.88 -0.29
C ASN A 34 -0.45 2.16 -1.56
N LEU A 35 0.46 1.84 -2.48
CA LEU A 35 0.12 1.17 -3.73
C LEU A 35 -0.47 -0.21 -3.46
N GLN A 36 0.11 -1.00 -2.56
CA GLN A 36 -0.45 -2.30 -2.14
C GLN A 36 -1.89 -2.15 -1.62
N THR A 37 -2.14 -1.15 -0.77
CA THR A 37 -3.47 -0.86 -0.20
C THR A 37 -4.51 -0.57 -1.27
N SER A 38 -4.12 0.12 -2.34
CA SER A 38 -5.01 0.47 -3.45
C SER A 38 -5.57 -0.76 -4.19
N PHE A 39 -4.83 -1.88 -4.21
CA PHE A 39 -5.28 -3.13 -4.86
C PHE A 39 -6.28 -3.95 -4.04
N MET A 40 -6.47 -3.57 -2.77
CA MET A 40 -7.40 -4.22 -1.85
C MET A 40 -8.73 -3.46 -1.74
N THR A 41 -8.81 -2.23 -2.23
CA THR A 41 -9.99 -1.36 -2.06
C THR A 41 -10.64 -1.09 -3.43
N PRO A 42 -11.99 -1.09 -3.57
CA PRO A 42 -12.63 -0.69 -4.83
C PRO A 42 -12.21 0.74 -5.23
N PRO A 43 -11.96 1.06 -6.52
CA PRO A 43 -12.35 0.36 -7.76
C PRO A 43 -11.28 -0.57 -8.36
N PHE A 44 -10.03 -0.55 -7.90
CA PHE A 44 -8.92 -1.38 -8.40
C PHE A 44 -8.74 -2.66 -7.56
N ALA A 45 -9.84 -3.34 -7.25
CA ALA A 45 -9.87 -4.41 -6.27
C ALA A 45 -9.66 -5.81 -6.87
N MET A 46 -8.54 -6.06 -7.55
CA MET A 46 -8.22 -7.40 -8.06
C MET A 46 -8.29 -8.46 -6.96
N GLY A 47 -7.85 -8.14 -5.74
CA GLY A 47 -7.96 -9.05 -4.59
C GLY A 47 -9.40 -9.46 -4.28
N ILE A 48 -10.36 -8.53 -4.34
CA ILE A 48 -11.78 -8.81 -4.05
C ILE A 48 -12.37 -9.75 -5.11
N TYR A 49 -12.05 -9.53 -6.39
CA TYR A 49 -12.56 -10.38 -7.47
C TYR A 49 -11.93 -11.78 -7.47
N ILE A 50 -10.63 -11.88 -7.14
CA ILE A 50 -9.96 -13.18 -6.97
C ILE A 50 -10.57 -13.94 -5.80
N CYS A 51 -10.76 -13.30 -4.64
CA CYS A 51 -11.43 -13.90 -3.49
C CYS A 51 -12.86 -14.34 -3.83
N ARG A 52 -13.60 -13.55 -4.63
CA ARG A 52 -14.94 -13.94 -5.08
C ARG A 52 -14.91 -15.16 -6.00
N GLY A 53 -13.95 -15.23 -6.92
CA GLY A 53 -13.78 -16.35 -7.84
C GLY A 53 -13.31 -17.65 -7.16
N ALA A 54 -12.55 -17.54 -6.06
CA ALA A 54 -12.12 -18.68 -5.26
C ALA A 54 -13.16 -19.14 -4.22
N ALA A 55 -14.16 -18.31 -3.91
CA ALA A 55 -15.19 -18.64 -2.94
C ALA A 55 -16.17 -19.69 -3.47
N ASP A 56 -16.45 -20.71 -2.65
CA ASP A 56 -17.41 -21.76 -2.97
C ASP A 56 -18.80 -21.15 -3.30
N PRO A 57 -19.41 -21.50 -4.46
CA PRO A 57 -20.73 -21.01 -4.83
C PRO A 57 -21.83 -21.31 -3.80
N SER A 58 -21.73 -22.41 -3.06
CA SER A 58 -22.70 -22.83 -2.04
C SER A 58 -22.80 -21.87 -0.85
N LEU A 59 -21.75 -21.07 -0.60
CA LEU A 59 -21.71 -20.09 0.50
C LEU A 59 -22.48 -18.80 0.17
N GLY A 60 -22.90 -18.59 -1.08
CA GLY A 60 -23.71 -17.43 -1.46
C GLY A 60 -23.04 -16.06 -1.26
N ILE A 61 -21.71 -16.02 -1.07
CA ILE A 61 -20.96 -14.79 -0.74
C ILE A 61 -21.13 -13.76 -1.84
N VAL A 62 -21.59 -12.56 -1.50
CA VAL A 62 -21.64 -11.44 -2.47
C VAL A 62 -20.39 -10.58 -2.36
N VAL A 63 -20.08 -9.83 -3.43
CA VAL A 63 -18.92 -8.91 -3.45
C VAL A 63 -18.95 -7.94 -2.27
N MET A 64 -20.14 -7.52 -1.83
CA MET A 64 -20.32 -6.63 -0.70
C MET A 64 -19.85 -7.23 0.64
N ASP A 65 -19.94 -8.55 0.82
CA ASP A 65 -19.46 -9.21 2.04
C ASP A 65 -17.94 -9.17 2.13
N ILE A 66 -17.28 -9.36 0.99
CA ILE A 66 -15.82 -9.27 0.87
C ILE A 66 -15.36 -7.83 1.11
N ILE A 67 -16.08 -6.84 0.55
CA ILE A 67 -15.80 -5.41 0.81
C ILE A 67 -15.93 -5.11 2.30
N ARG A 68 -16.99 -5.55 2.97
CA ARG A 68 -17.14 -5.33 4.42
C ARG A 68 -16.03 -6.01 5.23
N GLY A 69 -15.59 -7.19 4.80
CA GLY A 69 -14.47 -7.90 5.41
C GLY A 69 -13.13 -7.17 5.29
N ILE A 70 -12.91 -6.41 4.22
CA ILE A 70 -11.62 -5.72 3.98
C ILE A 70 -11.52 -4.36 4.68
N ILE A 71 -12.64 -3.71 4.99
CA ILE A 71 -12.67 -2.42 5.70
C ILE A 71 -11.81 -2.40 6.99
N PRO A 72 -11.96 -3.35 7.94
CA PRO A 72 -11.14 -3.33 9.16
C PRO A 72 -9.65 -3.50 8.86
N TYR A 73 -9.30 -4.28 7.83
CA TYR A 73 -7.91 -4.44 7.41
C TYR A 73 -7.34 -3.15 6.81
N VAL A 74 -8.10 -2.48 5.93
CA VAL A 74 -7.70 -1.17 5.37
C VAL A 74 -7.49 -0.15 6.48
N PHE A 75 -8.34 -0.14 7.51
CA PHE A 75 -8.16 0.75 8.66
C PHE A 75 -6.84 0.51 9.39
N ILE A 76 -6.47 -0.76 9.63
CA ILE A 76 -5.17 -1.10 10.23
C ILE A 76 -4.03 -0.58 9.36
N VAL A 77 -4.11 -0.75 8.04
CA VAL A 77 -3.07 -0.27 7.13
C VAL A 77 -2.97 1.26 7.13
N LEU A 78 -4.08 1.98 7.20
CA LEU A 78 -4.07 3.44 7.35
C LEU A 78 -3.40 3.89 8.66
N VAL A 79 -3.64 3.17 9.76
CA VAL A 79 -2.93 3.42 11.03
C VAL A 79 -1.43 3.17 10.87
N VAL A 80 -1.04 2.09 10.20
CA VAL A 80 0.37 1.79 9.90
C VAL A 80 0.99 2.90 9.06
N ILE A 81 0.35 3.34 7.98
CA ILE A 81 0.82 4.46 7.16
C ILE A 81 1.00 5.71 8.02
N GLY A 82 0.02 6.02 8.89
CA GLY A 82 0.12 7.14 9.84
C GLY A 82 1.35 7.02 10.75
N LEU A 83 1.61 5.83 11.29
CA LEU A 83 2.80 5.57 12.11
C LEU A 83 4.09 5.73 11.32
N LEU A 84 4.16 5.23 10.07
CA LEU A 84 5.34 5.37 9.22
C LEU A 84 5.61 6.83 8.81
N CYS A 85 4.56 7.65 8.72
CA CYS A 85 4.68 9.08 8.47
C CYS A 85 5.17 9.87 9.70
N VAL A 86 4.67 9.53 10.90
CA VAL A 86 5.07 10.20 12.15
C VAL A 86 6.44 9.74 12.65
N PHE A 87 6.75 8.46 12.46
CA PHE A 87 7.97 7.80 12.91
C PHE A 87 8.74 7.20 11.73
N PRO A 88 9.38 8.03 10.88
CA PRO A 88 10.13 7.56 9.71
C PRO A 88 11.28 6.62 10.07
N GLN A 89 11.76 6.67 11.32
CA GLN A 89 12.81 5.79 11.85
C GLN A 89 12.41 4.32 11.81
N ILE A 90 11.11 3.98 11.83
CA ILE A 90 10.65 2.60 11.66
C ILE A 90 11.15 2.02 10.32
N ILE A 91 11.24 2.86 9.30
CA ILE A 91 11.71 2.48 7.96
C ILE A 91 13.23 2.57 7.89
N THR A 92 13.82 3.66 8.37
CA THR A 92 15.23 3.99 8.11
C THR A 92 16.20 3.38 9.12
N TRP A 93 15.72 2.91 10.28
CA TRP A 93 16.58 2.34 11.33
C TRP A 93 17.41 1.15 10.86
N LEU A 94 16.78 0.14 10.25
CA LEU A 94 17.48 -1.06 9.80
C LEU A 94 18.42 -0.77 8.61
N PRO A 95 17.98 -0.06 7.55
CA PRO A 95 18.87 0.37 6.47
C PRO A 95 20.07 1.18 6.98
N GLY A 96 19.88 2.09 7.93
CA GLY A 96 20.99 2.88 8.50
C GLY A 96 22.02 2.07 9.29
N LEU A 97 21.66 0.85 9.74
CA LEU A 97 22.60 -0.08 10.37
C LEU A 97 23.33 -0.98 9.36
N MET A 98 22.70 -1.29 8.22
CA MET A 98 23.21 -2.25 7.24
C MET A 98 23.90 -1.59 6.04
N ILE A 99 23.44 -0.42 5.62
CA ILE A 99 23.88 0.31 4.44
C ILE A 99 24.66 1.52 4.96
N LYS A 100 25.99 1.43 4.90
CA LYS A 100 26.91 2.54 5.12
C LYS A 100 27.52 2.99 3.80
#